data_AF-A0AA91F577-F1
#
_entry.id   AF-A0AA91F577-F1
#
_cell.length_a   1.000
_cell.length_b   1.000
_cell.length_c   1.000
_cell.angle_alpha   90.00
_cell.angle_beta   90.00
_cell.angle_gamma   90.00
#
_symmetry.space_group_name_H-M   'P 1'
#
loop_
_entity.id
_entity.type
_entity.pdbx_description
1 polymer ?
#
loop_
_entity_poly.entity_id
_entity_poly.type
_entity_poly.pdbx_seq_one_letter_code
_entity_poly.pdbx_strand_id
1 'polypeptide(L)'
;MEDFECRRLVTATNAQLFAEAHLISLFLPIWNSDTGICWGISMHGDDVDTRSNTRPPWDVLHPGRSWTMDQKRKDSKPKAQIIGEIEQHFISHPVFKDRDHIIELFLEAFAQDPLIAAEPVQDDDAEPKQNDTPD
;
A
#
# COMPACT_ATOMS: atom_id res chain seq x y z
N MET A 1 1.24 22.47 -6.14
CA MET A 1 2.02 22.20 -4.90
C MET A 1 1.26 22.63 -3.68
N GLU A 2 0.58 23.78 -3.72
CA GLU A 2 -0.25 24.28 -2.61
C GLU A 2 -1.41 23.33 -2.24
N ASP A 3 -1.91 22.54 -3.19
CA ASP A 3 -3.00 21.57 -2.97
C ASP A 3 -2.56 20.20 -2.42
N PHE A 4 -1.27 20.05 -2.05
CA PHE A 4 -0.70 18.77 -1.64
C PHE A 4 -0.12 18.82 -0.23
N GLU A 5 -0.50 17.84 0.58
CA GLU A 5 0.07 17.61 1.91
C GLU A 5 0.77 16.25 1.97
N CYS A 6 1.78 16.13 2.84
CA CYS A 6 2.49 14.87 3.07
C CYS A 6 2.58 14.56 4.56
N ARG A 7 2.23 13.32 4.92
CA ARG A 7 2.48 12.74 6.24
C ARG A 7 3.44 11.58 6.07
N ARG A 8 4.39 11.45 7.00
CA ARG A 8 5.41 10.38 6.97
C ARG A 8 5.54 9.73 8.34
N LEU A 9 5.77 8.43 8.33
CA LEU A 9 6.06 7.63 9.52
C LEU A 9 7.48 7.08 9.38
N VAL A 10 8.29 7.22 10.43
CA VAL A 10 9.61 6.58 10.50
C VAL A 10 9.43 5.23 11.18
N THR A 11 9.78 4.15 10.48
CA THR A 11 9.62 2.78 10.96
C THR A 11 10.97 2.10 11.14
N ALA A 12 11.01 1.02 11.93
CA ALA A 12 12.13 0.09 11.91
C ALA A 12 12.19 -0.62 10.54
N THR A 13 13.39 -1.04 10.12
CA THR A 13 13.67 -1.56 8.77
C THR A 13 12.75 -2.68 8.31
N ASN A 14 12.24 -3.50 9.23
CA ASN A 14 11.35 -4.63 8.96
C ASN A 14 9.85 -4.29 9.00
N ALA A 15 9.46 -3.08 9.44
CA ALA A 15 8.06 -2.69 9.61
C ALA A 15 7.51 -1.83 8.45
N GLN A 16 8.39 -1.28 7.59
CA GLN A 16 7.98 -0.38 6.50
C GLN A 16 6.97 -1.02 5.53
N LEU A 17 7.27 -2.23 5.03
CA LEU A 17 6.42 -2.90 4.03
C LEU A 17 5.04 -3.24 4.57
N PHE A 18 4.96 -3.68 5.82
CA PHE A 18 3.68 -3.98 6.48
C PHE A 18 2.86 -2.72 6.71
N ALA A 19 3.50 -1.64 7.18
CA ALA A 19 2.83 -0.35 7.36
C ALA A 19 2.30 0.19 6.03
N GLU A 20 3.09 0.12 4.96
CA GLU A 20 2.69 0.54 3.62
C GLU A 20 1.51 -0.29 3.10
N ALA A 21 1.62 -1.62 3.14
CA ALA A 21 0.56 -2.52 2.67
C ALA A 21 -0.75 -2.29 3.43
N HIS A 22 -0.69 -2.09 4.75
CA HIS A 22 -1.87 -1.80 5.56
C HIS A 22 -2.52 -0.47 5.18
N LEU A 23 -1.73 0.60 4.98
CA LEU A 23 -2.26 1.90 4.54
C LEU A 23 -2.86 1.84 3.13
N ILE A 24 -2.25 1.10 2.21
CA ILE A 24 -2.80 0.88 0.86
C ILE A 24 -4.13 0.15 0.95
N SER A 25 -4.21 -0.92 1.74
CA SER A 25 -5.46 -1.68 1.93
C SER A 25 -6.56 -0.85 2.58
N LEU A 26 -6.22 0.03 3.52
CA LEU A 26 -7.20 0.83 4.25
C LEU A 26 -7.74 1.99 3.40
N PHE A 27 -6.86 2.72 2.72
CA PHE A 27 -7.22 3.95 2.01
C PHE A 27 -7.46 3.78 0.52
N LEU A 28 -7.03 2.65 -0.06
CA LEU A 28 -7.12 2.34 -1.50
C LEU A 28 -6.72 3.53 -2.40
N PRO A 29 -5.53 4.13 -2.22
CA PRO A 29 -5.13 5.34 -2.91
C PRO A 29 -5.13 5.16 -4.44
N ILE A 30 -5.91 5.97 -5.15
CA ILE A 30 -6.13 5.87 -6.61
C ILE A 30 -4.86 5.93 -7.48
N TRP A 31 -3.75 6.44 -6.95
CA TRP A 31 -2.47 6.57 -7.67
C TRP A 31 -1.50 5.42 -7.38
N ASN A 32 -1.85 4.55 -6.45
CA ASN A 32 -1.07 3.35 -6.14
C ASN A 32 -1.33 2.26 -7.18
N SER A 33 -0.30 1.47 -7.50
CA SER A 33 -0.35 0.36 -8.46
C SER A 33 -1.44 -0.66 -8.15
N ASP A 34 -1.69 -0.91 -6.88
CA ASP A 34 -2.54 -2.01 -6.41
C ASP A 34 -4.02 -1.76 -6.73
N THR A 35 -4.41 -0.48 -6.86
CA THR A 35 -5.76 -0.11 -7.32
C THR A 35 -5.95 -0.32 -8.83
N GLY A 36 -4.87 -0.30 -9.61
CA GLY A 36 -4.91 -0.45 -11.06
C GLY A 36 -5.58 0.70 -11.82
N ILE A 37 -5.93 1.82 -11.16
CA ILE A 37 -6.68 2.95 -11.77
C ILE A 37 -5.72 3.97 -12.39
N CYS A 38 -5.02 4.75 -11.57
CA CYS A 38 -4.19 5.87 -11.99
C CYS A 38 -2.71 5.67 -11.58
N TRP A 39 -2.19 4.47 -11.86
CA TRP A 39 -0.83 4.08 -11.49
C TRP A 39 0.24 4.81 -12.33
N GLY A 40 1.49 4.77 -11.83
CA GLY A 40 2.67 5.26 -12.55
C GLY A 40 3.34 6.49 -11.95
N ILE A 41 2.81 7.07 -10.87
CA ILE A 41 3.40 8.26 -10.23
C ILE A 41 4.84 8.03 -9.74
N SER A 42 5.14 6.83 -9.22
CA SER A 42 6.45 6.44 -8.70
C SER A 42 7.41 5.89 -9.76
N MET A 43 6.96 5.76 -11.02
CA MET A 43 7.83 5.25 -12.08
C MET A 43 8.93 6.26 -12.42
N HIS A 44 10.13 5.73 -12.61
CA HIS A 44 11.27 6.43 -13.15
C HIS A 44 11.50 5.99 -14.60
N GLY A 45 12.13 6.85 -15.41
CA GLY A 45 12.31 6.59 -16.83
C GLY A 45 13.28 5.45 -17.08
N ASP A 46 12.79 4.41 -17.77
CA ASP A 46 13.61 3.41 -18.47
C ASP A 46 13.69 3.80 -19.97
N ASP A 47 14.69 3.28 -20.68
CA ASP A 47 14.91 3.56 -22.09
C ASP A 47 13.69 3.18 -22.95
N VAL A 48 13.44 3.95 -24.02
CA VAL A 48 12.24 3.77 -24.88
C VAL A 48 12.20 2.40 -25.59
N ASP A 49 13.36 1.76 -25.74
CA ASP A 49 13.52 0.45 -26.39
C ASP A 49 13.34 -0.73 -25.42
N THR A 50 13.29 -0.46 -24.11
CA THR A 50 12.99 -1.50 -23.11
C THR A 50 11.49 -1.70 -22.95
N ARG A 51 11.00 -2.89 -23.35
CA ARG A 51 9.67 -3.50 -23.06
C ARG A 51 8.44 -2.63 -23.30
N SER A 52 7.63 -2.93 -24.33
CA SER A 52 6.17 -2.64 -24.41
C SER A 52 5.68 -1.39 -23.63
N ASN A 53 6.39 -0.27 -23.78
CA ASN A 53 6.44 0.75 -22.73
C ASN A 53 5.31 1.74 -22.96
N THR A 54 4.12 1.42 -22.49
CA THR A 54 2.95 2.30 -22.65
C THR A 54 3.06 3.49 -21.70
N ARG A 55 2.44 4.62 -22.07
CA ARG A 55 2.31 5.79 -21.20
C ARG A 55 1.34 5.40 -20.07
N PRO A 56 1.78 5.41 -18.80
CA PRO A 56 0.95 4.95 -17.69
C PRO A 56 -0.20 5.94 -17.45
N PRO A 57 -1.30 5.51 -16.81
CA PRO A 57 -2.49 6.33 -16.61
C PRO A 57 -2.21 7.67 -15.92
N TRP A 58 -1.26 7.69 -14.97
CA TRP A 58 -0.80 8.92 -14.33
C TRP A 58 -0.36 9.99 -15.33
N ASP A 59 0.47 9.62 -16.32
CA ASP A 59 0.97 10.54 -17.35
C ASP A 59 -0.07 10.88 -18.42
N VAL A 60 -1.06 10.00 -18.64
CA VAL A 60 -2.20 10.32 -19.52
C VAL A 60 -3.02 11.47 -18.95
N LEU A 61 -3.21 11.50 -17.63
CA LEU A 61 -3.93 12.58 -16.93
C LEU A 61 -3.03 13.79 -16.64
N HIS A 62 -1.75 13.58 -16.35
CA HIS A 62 -0.81 14.59 -15.92
C HIS A 62 0.44 14.60 -16.84
N PRO A 63 0.30 15.08 -18.08
CA PRO A 63 1.44 15.16 -19.00
C PRO A 63 2.51 16.12 -18.47
N GLY A 64 3.79 15.79 -18.69
CA GLY A 64 4.90 16.67 -18.29
C GLY A 64 6.23 15.98 -17.99
N ARG A 65 6.27 14.65 -17.83
CA ARG A 65 7.52 13.91 -17.64
C ARG A 65 8.20 13.64 -18.99
N SER A 66 9.40 14.14 -19.19
CA SER A 66 10.09 14.08 -20.50
C SER A 66 10.19 12.66 -21.09
N TRP A 67 10.45 11.65 -20.26
CA TRP A 67 10.57 10.25 -20.67
C TRP A 67 9.25 9.57 -21.09
N THR A 68 8.09 10.20 -20.85
CA THR A 68 6.75 9.64 -21.14
C THR A 68 6.10 10.28 -22.36
N MET A 69 6.74 11.33 -22.89
CA MET A 69 6.23 12.20 -23.95
C MET A 69 6.69 11.81 -25.35
N ASP A 70 7.47 10.72 -25.51
CA ASP A 70 7.77 10.19 -26.84
C ASP A 70 6.43 9.87 -27.55
N GLN A 71 6.26 10.44 -28.75
CA GLN A 71 5.05 10.28 -29.55
C GLN A 71 4.81 8.84 -30.00
N LYS A 72 5.86 8.00 -30.02
CA LYS A 72 5.75 6.56 -30.27
C LYS A 72 5.07 5.82 -29.13
N ARG A 73 5.02 6.42 -27.94
CA ARG A 73 4.44 5.82 -26.74
C ARG A 73 2.92 5.85 -26.81
N LYS A 74 2.30 4.67 -26.74
CA LYS A 74 0.84 4.54 -26.70
C LYS A 74 0.34 4.63 -25.27
N ASP A 75 -0.82 5.26 -25.08
CA ASP A 75 -1.49 5.30 -23.78
C ASP A 75 -1.88 3.89 -23.33
N SER A 76 -1.61 3.54 -22.07
CA SER A 76 -1.99 2.25 -21.50
C SER A 76 -3.51 2.11 -21.33
N LYS A 77 -4.19 3.23 -21.10
CA LYS A 77 -5.65 3.36 -20.99
C LYS A 77 -6.10 4.69 -21.60
N PRO A 78 -7.25 4.74 -22.28
CA PRO A 78 -7.85 6.02 -22.70
C PRO A 78 -8.21 6.91 -21.52
N LYS A 79 -8.04 8.23 -21.66
CA LYS A 79 -8.38 9.22 -20.62
C LYS A 79 -9.78 9.05 -20.04
N ALA A 80 -10.78 8.82 -20.89
CA ALA A 80 -12.18 8.65 -20.47
C ALA A 80 -12.37 7.41 -19.58
N GLN A 81 -11.66 6.32 -19.86
CA GLN A 81 -11.70 5.12 -19.02
C GLN A 81 -11.11 5.41 -17.64
N ILE A 82 -9.96 6.10 -17.57
CA ILE A 82 -9.31 6.42 -16.29
C ILE A 82 -10.23 7.28 -15.42
N ILE A 83 -10.89 8.30 -16.00
CA ILE A 83 -11.83 9.16 -15.28
C ILE A 83 -13.02 8.36 -14.75
N GLY A 84 -13.64 7.52 -15.58
CA GLY A 84 -14.77 6.69 -15.15
C GLY A 84 -14.39 5.69 -14.05
N GLU A 85 -13.19 5.12 -14.09
CA GLU A 85 -12.68 4.25 -13.02
C GLU A 85 -12.46 5.03 -11.71
N ILE A 86 -11.94 6.27 -11.77
CA ILE A 86 -11.78 7.15 -10.59
C ILE A 86 -13.14 7.49 -9.97
N GLU A 87 -14.12 7.89 -10.80
CA GLU A 87 -15.47 8.21 -10.34
C GLU A 87 -16.13 7.00 -9.65
N GLN A 88 -16.07 5.83 -10.30
CA GLN A 88 -16.60 4.60 -9.74
C GLN A 88 -15.89 4.21 -8.43
N HIS A 89 -14.58 4.45 -8.34
CA HIS A 89 -13.81 4.16 -7.14
C HIS A 89 -14.30 4.99 -5.94
N PHE A 90 -14.52 6.29 -6.11
CA PHE A 90 -15.02 7.15 -5.02
C PHE A 90 -16.49 6.89 -4.66
N ILE A 91 -17.28 6.35 -5.59
CA ILE A 91 -18.64 5.87 -5.29
C ILE A 91 -18.59 4.60 -4.42
N SER A 92 -17.72 3.64 -4.79
CA SER A 92 -17.60 2.35 -4.10
C SER A 92 -16.82 2.43 -2.78
N HIS A 93 -15.89 3.38 -2.66
CA HIS A 93 -15.02 3.58 -1.49
C HIS A 93 -15.08 5.06 -1.07
N PRO A 94 -16.13 5.45 -0.33
CA PRO A 94 -16.26 6.82 0.15
C PRO A 94 -15.07 7.22 1.04
N VAL A 95 -14.64 8.48 0.92
CA VAL A 95 -13.55 9.01 1.74
C VAL A 95 -13.92 9.01 3.22
N PHE A 96 -12.94 8.67 4.06
CA PHE A 96 -13.08 8.78 5.52
C PHE A 96 -13.26 10.25 5.91
N LYS A 97 -14.30 10.52 6.70
CA LYS A 97 -14.62 11.88 7.18
C LYS A 97 -14.20 12.12 8.61
N ASP A 98 -13.92 11.05 9.34
CA ASP A 98 -13.64 11.08 10.76
C ASP A 98 -12.37 10.27 11.07
N ARG A 99 -11.52 10.87 11.91
CA ARG A 99 -10.27 10.27 12.35
C ARG A 99 -10.54 9.15 13.35
N ASP A 100 -11.54 9.31 14.21
CA ASP A 100 -11.79 8.34 15.28
C ASP A 100 -12.25 7.00 14.66
N HIS A 101 -13.10 7.05 13.63
CA HIS A 101 -13.42 5.88 12.81
C HIS A 101 -12.21 5.21 12.14
N ILE A 102 -11.23 5.99 11.65
CA ILE A 102 -9.98 5.41 11.08
C ILE A 102 -9.19 4.67 12.17
N ILE A 103 -9.13 5.22 13.39
CA ILE A 103 -8.45 4.59 14.52
C ILE A 103 -9.13 3.27 14.91
N GLU A 104 -10.47 3.23 14.92
CA GLU A 104 -11.24 2.01 15.17
C GLU A 104 -10.89 0.92 14.16
N LEU A 105 -10.96 1.22 12.86
CA LEU A 105 -10.60 0.28 11.79
C LEU A 105 -9.16 -0.22 11.89
N PHE A 106 -8.23 0.67 12.27
CA PHE A 106 -6.85 0.30 12.52
C PHE A 106 -6.76 -0.70 13.67
N LEU A 107 -7.34 -0.40 14.83
CA LEU A 107 -7.32 -1.28 16.00
C LEU A 107 -7.99 -2.64 15.73
N GLU A 108 -9.09 -2.67 14.98
CA GLU A 108 -9.76 -3.90 14.56
C GLU A 108 -8.84 -4.78 13.71
N ALA A 109 -8.09 -4.19 12.77
CA ALA A 109 -7.15 -4.93 11.94
C ALA A 109 -6.01 -5.58 12.76
N PHE A 110 -5.57 -4.95 13.85
CA PHE A 110 -4.59 -5.57 14.76
C PHE A 110 -5.18 -6.68 15.63
N ALA A 111 -6.45 -6.55 16.04
CA ALA A 111 -7.12 -7.56 16.85
C ALA A 111 -7.35 -8.88 16.08
N GLN A 112 -7.36 -8.83 14.75
CA GLN A 112 -7.61 -9.97 13.86
C GLN A 112 -6.34 -10.73 13.43
N ASP A 113 -5.18 -10.52 14.07
CA ASP A 113 -4.01 -11.42 13.97
C ASP A 113 -3.84 -12.31 15.23
N PRO A 114 -4.73 -13.29 15.46
CA PRO A 114 -4.69 -14.19 16.60
C PRO A 114 -3.58 -15.25 16.50
N LEU A 115 -2.84 -15.35 15.39
CA LEU A 115 -1.76 -16.34 15.26
C LEU A 115 -0.49 -15.94 16.05
N ILE A 116 -0.32 -14.65 16.37
CA ILE A 116 0.77 -14.16 17.23
C ILE A 116 0.33 -14.09 18.70
N ALA A 117 -0.95 -13.82 18.96
CA ALA A 117 -1.46 -13.62 20.31
C ALA A 117 -1.71 -14.93 21.10
N ALA A 118 -1.72 -16.09 20.43
CA ALA A 118 -2.14 -17.36 21.02
C ALA A 118 -1.02 -18.34 21.38
N GLU A 119 0.25 -18.07 21.05
CA GLU A 119 1.35 -18.91 21.54
C GLU A 119 1.91 -18.35 22.85
N PRO A 120 1.65 -18.99 24.01
CA PRO A 120 2.37 -18.64 25.22
C PRO A 120 3.85 -18.95 25.00
N VAL A 121 4.70 -17.94 25.21
CA VAL A 121 6.15 -18.12 25.28
C VAL A 121 6.42 -19.14 26.40
N GLN A 122 6.84 -20.34 26.05
CA GLN A 122 7.29 -21.34 27.01
C GLN A 122 8.69 -20.91 27.50
N ASP A 123 8.79 -20.54 28.79
CA ASP A 123 10.08 -20.39 29.46
C ASP A 123 10.72 -21.79 29.54
N ASP A 124 11.68 -22.07 28.66
CA ASP A 124 12.44 -23.32 28.61
C ASP A 124 13.53 -23.43 29.69
N ASP A 125 13.58 -22.48 30.64
CA ASP A 125 14.59 -22.43 31.72
C ASP A 125 14.12 -23.10 33.04
N ALA A 126 13.37 -24.20 32.96
CA ALA A 126 13.07 -25.04 34.12
C ALA A 126 13.95 -26.30 34.14
N GLU A 127 15.09 -26.19 34.81
CA GLU A 127 16.03 -27.28 35.12
C GLU A 127 15.32 -28.53 35.69
N PRO A 128 15.65 -29.76 35.25
CA PRO A 128 14.96 -30.96 35.70
C PRO A 128 15.39 -31.36 37.12
N LYS A 129 14.42 -31.40 38.04
CA LYS A 129 14.64 -31.92 39.41
C LYS A 129 14.94 -33.43 39.37
N GLN A 130 16.09 -33.80 39.95
CA GLN A 130 16.45 -35.20 40.23
C GLN A 130 15.48 -35.78 41.27
N ASN A 131 14.92 -36.95 40.97
CA ASN A 131 14.09 -37.73 41.89
C ASN A 131 14.99 -38.57 42.79
N ASP A 132 15.14 -38.18 44.06
CA ASP A 132 15.64 -39.08 45.11
C ASP A 132 14.50 -39.96 45.62
N THR A 133 14.72 -41.28 45.58
CA THR A 133 13.82 -42.31 46.11
C THR A 133 14.21 -42.61 47.56
N PRO A 134 13.26 -42.81 48.50
CA PRO A 134 13.59 -42.95 49.92
C PRO A 134 13.85 -44.41 50.33
N ASP A 135 14.74 -44.58 51.30
CA ASP A 135 14.79 -45.70 52.25
C ASP A 135 15.07 -45.14 53.66
#